data_AF-A0A3B1B334-F1
#
_entry.id   AF-A0A3B1B334-F1
#
_cell.length_a   1.000
_cell.length_b   1.000
_cell.length_c   1.000
_cell.angle_alpha   90.00
_cell.angle_beta   90.00
_cell.angle_gamma   90.00
#
_symmetry.space_group_name_H-M   'P 1'
#
loop_
_entity.id
_entity.type
_entity.pdbx_description
1 polymer ?
#
loop_
_entity_poly.entity_id
_entity_poly.type
_entity_poly.pdbx_seq_one_letter_code
_entity_poly.pdbx_strand_id
1 'polypeptide(L)' 'MRTTLDLPENLLSEAMKVTHTGTKTGVIVKALEELVRKSKISGLKKYKGKIELDIDLNEIRDRH' A
#
# COMPACT_ATOMS: atom_id res chain seq x y z
N MET A 1 -11.76 20.47 4.23
CA MET A 1 -12.43 20.46 5.55
C MET A 1 -11.35 20.59 6.61
N ARG A 2 -11.54 21.45 7.63
CA ARG A 2 -10.60 21.59 8.75
C ARG A 2 -11.14 20.80 9.94
N THR A 3 -10.35 19.86 10.45
CA THR A 3 -10.70 18.99 11.57
C THR A 3 -9.60 19.03 12.62
N THR A 4 -9.98 18.87 13.89
CA THR A 4 -9.05 18.69 15.00
C THR A 4 -9.03 17.21 15.36
N LEU A 5 -7.87 16.58 15.31
CA LEU A 5 -7.65 15.16 15.56
C LEU A 5 -6.47 15.03 16.50
N ASP A 6 -6.59 14.15 17.49
CA ASP A 6 -5.47 13.82 18.36
C ASP A 6 -4.70 12.65 17.72
N LEU A 7 -3.41 12.86 17.46
CA LEU A 7 -2.58 11.93 16.69
C LEU A 7 -1.27 11.64 17.44
N PRO A 8 -0.78 10.39 17.43
CA PRO A 8 0.49 10.06 18.07
C PRO A 8 1.64 10.80 17.39
N GLU A 9 2.34 11.64 18.15
CA GLU A 9 3.38 12.52 17.59
C GLU A 9 4.59 11.73 17.08
N ASN A 10 4.93 10.64 17.75
CA ASN A 10 5.98 9.71 17.32
C ASN A 10 5.69 9.13 15.93
N LEU A 11 4.48 8.61 15.72
CA LEU A 11 4.06 8.00 14.47
C LEU A 11 3.99 9.05 13.34
N LEU A 12 3.51 10.25 13.66
CA LEU A 12 3.45 11.34 12.69
C LEU A 12 4.84 11.82 12.29
N SER A 13 5.77 11.94 13.24
CA SER A 13 7.17 12.30 12.97
C SER A 13 7.87 11.27 12.09
N GLU A 14 7.67 9.98 12.39
CA GLU A 14 8.21 8.89 11.57
C GLU A 14 7.62 8.92 10.16
N ALA A 15 6.31 9.07 10.03
CA ALA A 15 5.64 9.17 8.74
C ALA A 15 6.11 10.40 7.93
N MET A 16 6.37 11.54 8.58
CA MET A 16 6.97 12.71 7.93
C MET A 16 8.37 12.41 7.38
N LYS A 17 9.21 11.72 8.15
CA LYS A 17 10.57 11.30 7.72
C LYS A 17 10.51 10.33 6.54
N VAL A 18 9.68 9.31 6.63
CA VAL A 18 9.54 8.29 5.57
C VAL A 18 8.98 8.91 4.29
N THR A 19 7.95 9.74 4.40
CA THR A 19 7.26 10.30 3.23
C THR A 19 7.90 11.56 2.66
N HIS A 20 8.91 12.12 3.34
CA HIS A 20 9.62 13.36 3.00
C HIS A 20 8.67 14.56 2.84
N THR A 21 7.59 14.59 3.63
CA THR A 21 6.54 15.62 3.52
C THR A 21 6.74 16.68 4.60
N GLY A 22 6.81 17.95 4.20
CA GLY A 22 7.09 19.06 5.10
C GLY A 22 5.95 19.46 6.05
N THR A 23 4.74 18.91 5.88
CA THR A 23 3.56 19.29 6.68
C THR A 23 2.83 18.09 7.25
N LYS A 24 2.30 18.25 8.48
CA LYS A 24 1.45 17.25 9.15
C LYS A 24 0.23 16.91 8.29
N THR A 25 -0.41 17.91 7.68
CA THR A 25 -1.55 17.72 6.78
C THR A 25 -1.19 16.91 5.53
N GLY A 26 -0.02 17.20 4.92
CA GLY A 26 0.41 16.48 3.72
C GLY A 26 0.64 14.99 3.97
N VAL A 27 1.16 14.62 5.14
CA VAL A 27 1.29 13.22 5.54
C VAL A 27 -0.06 12.52 5.62
N ILE A 28 -1.06 13.16 6.22
CA ILE A 28 -2.41 12.59 6.35
C ILE A 28 -3.08 12.41 4.98
N VAL A 29 -2.96 13.40 4.10
CA VAL A 29 -3.48 13.30 2.72
C VAL A 29 -2.83 12.12 2.00
N LYS A 30 -1.50 12.02 2.04
CA LYS A 30 -0.75 10.95 1.39
C LYS A 30 -1.07 9.57 1.99
N ALA A 31 -1.29 9.48 3.30
CA ALA A 31 -1.71 8.25 3.96
C ALA A 31 -3.09 7.77 3.47
N LEU A 32 -4.05 8.70 3.32
CA LEU A 32 -5.38 8.39 2.79
C LEU A 32 -5.33 7.97 1.32
N GLU A 33 -4.55 8.66 0.49
CA GLU A 33 -4.33 8.30 -0.91
C GLU A 33 -3.74 6.88 -1.03
N GLU A 34 -2.69 6.57 -0.27
CA GLU A 34 -2.08 5.24 -0.26
C GLU A 34 -3.03 4.15 0.24
N LEU A 35 -3.89 4.45 1.21
CA LEU A 35 -4.89 3.51 1.70
C LEU A 35 -5.90 3.15 0.60
N VAL A 36 -6.40 4.16 -0.13
CA VAL A 36 -7.29 3.95 -1.28
C VAL A 36 -6.56 3.21 -2.40
N ARG A 37 -5.31 3.57 -2.69
CA ARG A 37 -4.48 2.91 -3.72
C ARG A 37 -4.28 1.43 -3.41
N LYS A 38 -3.88 1.10 -2.18
CA LYS A 38 -3.70 -0.28 -1.71
C LYS A 38 -5.00 -1.07 -1.77
N SER A 39 -6.13 -0.47 -1.40
CA SER A 39 -7.44 -1.11 -1.51
C SER A 39 -7.79 -1.47 -2.96
N LYS A 40 -7.60 -0.54 -3.91
CA LYS A 40 -7.81 -0.81 -5.34
C LYS A 40 -6.90 -1.94 -5.86
N ILE A 41 -5.60 -1.88 -5.55
CA ILE A 41 -4.63 -2.91 -5.94
C ILE A 41 -4.97 -4.26 -5.30
N SER A 42 -5.49 -4.29 -4.08
CA SER A 42 -5.93 -5.53 -3.45
C SER A 42 -7.03 -6.23 -4.24
N GLY A 43 -7.84 -5.47 -4.99
CA GLY A 43 -8.82 -6.00 -5.94
C GLY A 43 -8.20 -6.86 -7.05
N LEU A 44 -6.93 -6.60 -7.42
CA LEU A 44 -6.20 -7.43 -8.39
C LEU A 44 -6.00 -8.86 -7.89
N LYS A 45 -5.94 -9.08 -6.57
CA LYS A 45 -5.87 -10.42 -5.99
C LYS A 45 -7.08 -11.28 -6.35
N LYS A 46 -8.23 -10.68 -6.72
CA LYS A 46 -9.43 -11.41 -7.19
C LYS A 46 -9.23 -12.10 -8.55
N TYR A 47 -8.21 -11.69 -9.31
CA TYR A 47 -7.85 -12.30 -10.59
C TYR A 47 -6.83 -13.43 -10.44
N LYS A 48 -6.30 -13.67 -9.22
CA LYS A 48 -5.43 -14.80 -8.92
C LYS A 48 -6.17 -16.11 -9.21
N GLY A 49 -5.65 -16.92 -10.13
CA GLY A 49 -6.25 -18.20 -10.55
C GLY A 49 -7.32 -18.09 -11.64
N LYS A 50 -7.70 -16.88 -12.06
CA LYS A 50 -8.51 -16.66 -13.29
C LYS A 50 -7.67 -16.45 -14.53
N ILE A 51 -6.42 -16.05 -14.34
CA ILE A 51 -5.45 -15.89 -15.42
C ILE A 51 -4.83 -17.26 -15.61
N GLU A 52 -5.13 -17.86 -16.76
CA GLU A 52 -4.44 -19.05 -17.23
C GLU A 52 -3.01 -18.63 -17.59
N LEU A 53 -2.05 -19.13 -16.83
CA LEU A 53 -0.63 -18.86 -17.05
C LEU A 53 -0.05 -20.11 -17.69
N ASP A 54 0.42 -19.99 -18.93
CA ASP A 54 1.09 -21.06 -19.67
C ASP A 54 2.53 -21.22 -19.14
N ILE A 55 2.65 -21.90 -17.99
CA ILE A 55 3.92 -22.14 -17.31
C ILE A 55 3.93 -23.54 -16.70
N ASP A 56 5.00 -24.28 -16.98
CA ASP A 56 5.27 -25.56 -16.34
C ASP A 56 5.91 -25.32 -14.96
N LEU A 57 5.10 -25.53 -13.91
CA LEU A 57 5.55 -25.41 -12.53
C LEU A 57 6.56 -26.49 -12.12
N ASN A 58 6.68 -27.59 -12.85
CA ASN A 58 7.64 -28.65 -12.55
C ASN A 58 9.04 -28.28 -13.03
N GLU A 59 9.16 -27.71 -14.23
CA GLU A 59 10.44 -27.16 -14.73
C GLU A 59 10.96 -26.03 -13.85
N ILE A 60 10.09 -25.08 -13.48
CA ILE A 60 10.51 -23.92 -12.66
C ILE A 60 10.96 -24.33 -11.25
N ARG A 61 10.44 -25.44 -10.72
CA ARG A 61 10.69 -25.87 -9.34
C ARG A 61 11.76 -26.95 -9.25
N ASP A 62 12.40 -27.31 -10.37
CA ASP A 62 13.48 -28.31 -10.43
C ASP A 62 13.08 -29.62 -9.74
N ARG A 63 11.83 -30.05 -9.98
CA ARG A 63 11.26 -31.30 -9.42
C ARG A 63 11.30 -32.42 -10.46
N HIS A 64 12.40 -32.51 -11.20
CA HIS A 64 12.67 -33.61 -12.11
C HIS A 64 12.97 -34.90 -11.34
#